data_AF-A0A7X8EHY3-F1
#
_entry.id   AF-A0A7X8EHY3-F1
#
_cell.length_a   1.000
_cell.length_b   1.000
_cell.length_c   1.000
_cell.angle_alpha   90.00
_cell.angle_beta   90.00
_cell.angle_gamma   90.00
#
_symmetry.space_group_name_H-M   'P 1'
#
loop_
_entity.id
_entity.type
_entity.pdbx_description
1 polymer ?
#
loop_
_entity_poly.entity_id
_entity_poly.type
_entity_poly.pdbx_seq_one_letter_code
_entity_poly.pdbx_strand_id
1 'polypeptide(L)'
;MDKKKVIGAIVGVAAFFIAYFVAQQLFFKPPTFDKQMMKTASEINKSCPIMVDAETRLDNTVALPNKTIQYNYTLVNIEKGDIDISEFENYLQPVILNIIKTSPDLKYFRDNDVTMAYNYKDKNGEHLLKLTFKPEDYK
;
A
#
# COMPACT_ATOMS: atom_id res chain seq x y z
N MET A 1 -29.08 -45.71 -30.00
CA MET A 1 -29.11 -44.39 -29.33
C MET A 1 -29.19 -43.31 -30.40
N ASP A 2 -30.14 -42.38 -30.30
CA ASP A 2 -30.37 -41.35 -31.32
C ASP A 2 -29.19 -40.37 -31.39
N LYS A 3 -28.55 -40.27 -32.56
CA LYS A 3 -27.38 -39.41 -32.78
C LYS A 3 -27.65 -37.95 -32.39
N LYS A 4 -28.90 -37.47 -32.54
CA LYS A 4 -29.28 -36.11 -32.15
C LYS A 4 -29.24 -35.89 -30.63
N LYS A 5 -29.62 -36.90 -29.84
CA LYS A 5 -29.55 -36.85 -28.37
C LYS A 5 -28.11 -36.86 -27.87
N VAL A 6 -27.24 -37.63 -28.53
CA VAL A 6 -25.81 -37.68 -28.20
C VAL A 6 -25.11 -36.34 -28.50
N ILE A 7 -25.40 -35.73 -29.65
CA ILE A 7 -24.86 -34.42 -30.03
C ILE A 7 -25.33 -33.34 -29.04
N GLY A 8 -26.62 -33.34 -28.68
CA GLY A 8 -27.17 -32.40 -27.69
C GLY A 8 -26.51 -32.51 -26.32
N ALA A 9 -26.22 -33.72 -25.85
CA ALA A 9 -25.52 -33.95 -24.58
C ALA A 9 -24.08 -33.44 -24.61
N ILE A 10 -23.34 -33.67 -25.70
CA ILE A 10 -21.95 -33.20 -25.86
C ILE A 10 -21.88 -31.67 -25.85
N VAL A 11 -22.78 -31.01 -26.58
CA VAL A 11 -22.85 -29.53 -26.64
C VAL A 11 -23.19 -28.94 -25.28
N GLY A 12 -24.13 -29.55 -24.54
CA GLY A 12 -24.49 -29.11 -23.20
C GLY A 12 -23.32 -29.20 -22.21
N VAL A 13 -22.58 -30.30 -22.24
CA VAL A 13 -21.39 -30.50 -21.39
C VAL A 13 -20.30 -29.49 -21.74
N ALA A 14 -20.01 -29.29 -23.03
CA ALA A 14 -19.03 -28.30 -23.47
C ALA A 14 -19.41 -26.87 -23.05
N ALA A 15 -20.68 -26.49 -23.21
CA ALA A 15 -21.19 -25.18 -22.78
C ALA A 15 -21.09 -24.99 -21.25
N PHE A 16 -21.36 -26.03 -20.47
CA PHE A 16 -21.20 -25.99 -19.01
C PHE A 16 -19.74 -25.77 -18.59
N PHE A 17 -18.78 -26.49 -19.19
CA PHE A 17 -17.37 -26.29 -18.90
C PHE A 17 -16.89 -24.89 -19.31
N ILE A 18 -17.30 -24.38 -20.48
CA ILE A 18 -16.96 -23.03 -20.91
C ILE A 18 -17.51 -21.99 -19.92
N ALA A 19 -18.80 -22.10 -19.56
CA ALA A 19 -19.42 -21.20 -18.58
C ALA A 19 -18.74 -21.29 -17.21
N TYR A 20 -18.37 -22.49 -16.77
CA TYR A 20 -17.64 -22.72 -15.52
C TYR A 20 -16.25 -22.08 -15.52
N PHE A 21 -15.46 -22.25 -16.58
CA PHE A 21 -14.13 -21.63 -16.70
C PHE A 21 -14.20 -20.10 -16.81
N VAL A 22 -15.18 -19.56 -17.55
CA VAL A 22 -15.41 -18.10 -17.62
C VAL A 22 -15.84 -17.55 -16.26
N ALA A 23 -16.75 -18.23 -15.55
CA ALA A 23 -17.14 -17.86 -14.21
C ALA A 23 -15.95 -17.92 -13.24
N GLN A 24 -15.13 -18.98 -13.30
CA GLN A 24 -13.90 -19.01 -12.51
C GLN A 24 -12.98 -17.83 -12.82
N GLN A 25 -12.75 -17.52 -14.09
CA GLN A 25 -11.86 -16.42 -14.50
C GLN A 25 -12.40 -15.03 -14.15
N LEU A 26 -13.73 -14.85 -14.06
CA LEU A 26 -14.34 -13.59 -13.67
C LEU A 26 -14.46 -13.43 -12.15
N PHE A 27 -14.81 -14.49 -11.42
CA PHE A 27 -15.05 -14.43 -9.97
C PHE A 27 -13.82 -14.75 -9.12
N PHE A 28 -12.81 -15.46 -9.64
CA PHE A 28 -11.61 -15.87 -8.89
C PHE A 28 -10.32 -15.18 -9.39
N LYS A 29 -10.39 -13.92 -9.86
CA LYS A 29 -9.16 -13.14 -10.05
C LYS A 29 -8.56 -12.83 -8.68
N PRO A 30 -7.25 -13.09 -8.44
CA PRO A 30 -6.60 -12.63 -7.23
C PRO A 30 -6.75 -11.11 -7.12
N PRO A 31 -6.91 -10.57 -5.90
CA PRO A 31 -6.99 -9.12 -5.71
C PRO A 31 -5.77 -8.47 -6.37
N THR A 32 -6.01 -7.38 -7.12
CA THR A 32 -4.92 -6.59 -7.69
C THR A 32 -3.98 -6.13 -6.57
N PHE A 33 -2.72 -5.86 -6.91
CA PHE A 33 -1.75 -5.35 -5.95
C PHE A 33 -2.27 -4.08 -5.25
N ASP A 34 -2.96 -3.21 -5.97
CA ASP A 34 -3.62 -2.03 -5.42
C ASP A 34 -4.66 -2.38 -4.35
N LYS A 35 -5.47 -3.42 -4.58
CA LYS A 35 -6.44 -3.90 -3.59
C LYS A 35 -5.76 -4.49 -2.35
N GLN A 36 -4.59 -5.12 -2.51
CA GLN A 36 -3.77 -5.57 -1.39
C GLN A 36 -3.22 -4.38 -0.60
N MET A 37 -2.67 -3.36 -1.26
CA MET A 37 -2.19 -2.13 -0.61
C MET A 37 -3.30 -1.38 0.11
N MET A 38 -4.49 -1.26 -0.49
CA MET A 38 -5.66 -0.68 0.16
C MET A 38 -6.04 -1.46 1.43
N LYS A 39 -6.01 -2.79 1.37
CA LYS A 39 -6.26 -3.64 2.54
C LYS A 39 -5.19 -3.41 3.61
N THR A 40 -3.91 -3.42 3.26
CA THR A 40 -2.81 -3.15 4.20
C THR A 40 -2.95 -1.80 4.88
N ALA A 41 -3.20 -0.73 4.11
CA ALA A 41 -3.46 0.59 4.65
C ALA A 41 -4.69 0.60 5.58
N SER A 42 -5.77 -0.10 5.21
CA SER A 42 -6.97 -0.22 6.06
C SER A 42 -6.71 -0.97 7.36
N GLU A 43 -5.89 -2.02 7.33
CA GLU A 43 -5.49 -2.77 8.53
C GLU A 43 -4.63 -1.91 9.46
N ILE A 44 -3.63 -1.18 8.93
CA ILE A 44 -2.84 -0.23 9.72
C ILE A 44 -3.74 0.83 10.37
N ASN A 45 -4.68 1.37 9.59
CA ASN A 45 -5.61 2.41 10.04
C ASN A 45 -6.55 1.97 11.16
N LYS A 46 -6.74 0.66 11.42
CA LYS A 46 -7.52 0.19 12.58
C LYS A 46 -6.87 0.56 13.91
N SER A 47 -5.55 0.74 13.92
CA SER A 47 -4.79 1.17 15.09
C SER A 47 -4.53 2.68 15.09
N CYS A 48 -4.87 3.39 14.00
CA CYS A 48 -4.62 4.82 13.87
C CYS A 48 -5.77 5.67 14.46
N PRO A 49 -5.49 6.89 14.95
CA PRO A 49 -4.16 7.48 15.06
C PRO A 49 -3.33 6.83 16.19
N ILE A 50 -2.03 6.64 15.99
CA ILE A 50 -1.12 6.02 16.95
C ILE A 50 0.18 6.82 17.10
N MET A 51 0.64 6.99 18.34
CA MET A 51 1.96 7.56 18.62
C MET A 51 3.04 6.53 18.27
N VAL A 52 3.94 6.87 17.35
CA VAL A 52 5.07 6.00 16.97
C VAL A 52 6.34 6.32 17.76
N ASP A 53 6.41 7.53 18.31
CA ASP A 53 7.39 7.98 19.29
C ASP A 53 6.79 9.13 20.13
N ALA A 54 7.60 9.87 20.88
CA ALA A 54 7.14 10.95 21.77
C ALA A 54 6.63 12.20 21.01
N GLU A 55 7.12 12.43 19.79
CA GLU A 55 6.89 13.66 19.01
C GLU A 55 6.04 13.40 17.76
N THR A 56 5.95 12.15 17.30
CA THR A 56 5.38 11.77 16.01
C THR A 56 4.17 10.87 16.19
N ARG A 57 3.05 11.27 15.60
CA ARG A 57 1.84 10.47 15.49
C ARG A 57 1.62 10.05 14.05
N LEU A 58 1.42 8.76 13.81
CA LEU A 58 0.87 8.27 12.56
C LEU A 58 -0.64 8.52 12.57
N ASP A 59 -1.12 9.43 11.73
CA ASP A 59 -2.54 9.75 11.63
C ASP A 59 -3.31 8.71 10.83
N ASN A 60 -2.75 8.32 9.67
CA ASN A 60 -3.27 7.26 8.82
C ASN A 60 -2.23 6.84 7.76
N THR A 61 -2.58 5.79 7.04
CA THR A 61 -1.89 5.29 5.86
C THR A 61 -2.87 5.23 4.69
N VAL A 62 -2.40 5.58 3.50
CA VAL A 62 -3.21 5.50 2.26
C VAL A 62 -2.44 4.75 1.18
N ALA A 63 -3.16 3.93 0.41
CA ALA A 63 -2.65 3.38 -0.83
C ALA A 63 -2.89 4.38 -1.96
N LEU A 64 -1.84 4.70 -2.70
CA LEU A 64 -1.84 5.59 -3.85
C LEU A 64 -1.53 4.78 -5.12
N PRO A 65 -1.81 5.34 -6.32
CA PRO A 65 -1.44 4.71 -7.58
C PRO A 65 0.06 4.35 -7.67
N ASN A 66 0.41 3.51 -8.65
CA ASN A 66 1.79 3.11 -8.95
C ASN A 66 2.49 2.42 -7.76
N LYS A 67 1.78 1.49 -7.09
CA LYS A 67 2.31 0.72 -5.95
C LYS A 67 2.88 1.61 -4.84
N THR A 68 2.19 2.69 -4.50
CA THR A 68 2.66 3.63 -3.47
C THR A 68 1.86 3.47 -2.19
N ILE A 69 2.56 3.34 -1.05
CA ILE A 69 1.95 3.45 0.28
C ILE A 69 2.45 4.74 0.93
N GLN A 70 1.52 5.60 1.36
CA GLN A 70 1.86 6.86 2.03
C GLN A 70 1.44 6.80 3.49
N TYR A 71 2.40 7.06 4.37
CA TYR A 71 2.19 7.28 5.79
C TYR A 71 2.06 8.78 6.06
N ASN A 72 0.98 9.20 6.71
CA ASN A 72 0.73 10.59 7.06
C ASN A 72 0.99 10.79 8.56
N TYR A 73 1.96 11.63 8.88
CA TYR A 73 2.41 11.90 10.23
C TYR A 73 2.10 13.33 10.65
N THR A 74 1.78 13.50 11.93
CA THR A 74 1.77 14.79 12.63
C THR A 74 2.92 14.84 13.61
N LEU A 75 3.71 15.91 13.59
CA LEU A 75 4.59 16.28 14.71
C LEU A 75 3.74 16.99 15.76
N VAL A 76 3.44 16.32 16.88
CA VAL A 76 2.34 16.74 17.76
C VAL A 76 2.68 17.94 18.65
N ASN A 77 3.96 18.23 18.87
CA ASN A 77 4.41 19.36 19.68
C ASN A 77 5.14 20.44 18.88
N ILE A 78 5.34 20.24 17.58
CA ILE A 78 6.11 21.15 16.71
C ILE A 78 5.15 21.91 15.79
N GLU A 79 5.33 23.22 15.66
CA GLU A 79 4.78 24.00 14.56
C GLU A 79 5.86 24.34 13.53
N LYS A 80 5.46 24.63 12.30
CA LYS A 80 6.38 24.92 11.20
C LYS A 80 7.39 26.03 11.50
N GLY A 81 7.02 27.03 12.30
CA GLY A 81 7.90 28.12 12.71
C GLY A 81 9.05 27.70 13.63
N ASP A 82 8.93 26.54 14.29
CA ASP A 82 9.89 26.05 15.29
C ASP A 82 10.97 25.13 14.70
N ILE A 83 10.88 24.81 13.40
CA ILE A 83 11.73 23.80 12.76
C ILE A 83 12.31 24.30 11.44
N ASP A 84 13.61 24.04 11.23
CA ASP A 84 14.21 24.16 9.91
C ASP A 84 13.85 22.92 9.08
N ILE A 85 12.99 23.11 8.08
CA ILE A 85 12.51 22.03 7.22
C ILE A 85 13.65 21.35 6.45
N SER A 86 14.66 22.11 6.02
CA SER A 86 15.79 21.57 5.25
C SER A 86 16.69 20.72 6.13
N GLU A 87 16.97 21.18 7.35
CA GLU A 87 17.72 20.39 8.34
C GLU A 87 16.96 19.11 8.71
N PHE A 88 15.64 19.23 8.93
CA PHE A 88 14.79 18.09 9.27
C PHE A 88 14.70 17.06 8.13
N GLU A 89 14.58 17.50 6.87
CA GLU A 89 14.65 16.63 5.69
C GLU A 89 16.00 15.90 5.61
N ASN A 90 17.11 16.63 5.73
CA ASN A 90 18.46 16.06 5.68
C ASN A 90 18.71 15.04 6.79
N TYR A 91 18.09 15.23 7.96
CA TYR A 91 18.14 14.28 9.07
C TYR A 91 17.27 13.04 8.79
N LEU A 92 16.00 13.21 8.40
CA LEU A 92 15.07 12.11 8.23
C LEU A 92 15.39 11.21 7.03
N GLN A 93 15.87 11.79 5.93
CA GLN A 93 16.10 11.05 4.69
C GLN A 93 16.99 9.81 4.86
N PRO A 94 18.21 9.90 5.41
CA PRO A 94 19.05 8.72 5.64
C PRO A 94 18.48 7.77 6.72
N VAL A 95 17.80 8.30 7.74
CA VAL A 95 17.21 7.51 8.82
C VAL A 95 16.09 6.62 8.30
N ILE A 96 15.13 7.20 7.59
CA ILE A 96 14.00 6.47 7.02
C ILE A 96 14.49 5.50 5.94
N LEU A 97 15.43 5.91 5.09
CA LEU A 97 16.01 5.01 4.10
C LEU A 97 16.65 3.78 4.75
N ASN A 98 17.39 3.96 5.85
CA ASN A 98 17.98 2.85 6.57
C ASN A 98 16.92 1.92 7.19
N ILE A 99 15.86 2.47 7.78
CA ILE A 99 14.72 1.69 8.29
C ILE A 99 14.07 0.90 7.16
N ILE A 100 13.84 1.54 6.01
CA ILE A 100 13.33 0.87 4.82
C ILE A 100 14.23 -0.29 4.43
N LYS A 101 15.55 -0.12 4.37
CA LYS A 101 16.49 -1.18 3.97
C LYS A 101 16.54 -2.35 4.96
N THR A 102 16.46 -2.06 6.25
CA THR A 102 16.84 -3.02 7.30
C THR A 102 15.66 -3.65 8.02
N SER A 103 14.50 -2.98 8.11
CA SER A 103 13.36 -3.47 8.89
C SER A 103 12.75 -4.74 8.28
N PRO A 104 12.60 -5.83 9.05
CA PRO A 104 11.89 -7.03 8.62
C PRO A 104 10.43 -6.75 8.23
N ASP A 105 9.76 -5.84 8.95
CA ASP A 105 8.35 -5.51 8.73
C ASP A 105 8.11 -4.88 7.36
N LEU A 106 9.11 -4.18 6.83
CA LEU A 106 9.05 -3.55 5.51
C LEU A 106 9.53 -4.47 4.39
N LYS A 107 9.94 -5.71 4.69
CA LYS A 107 10.49 -6.64 3.68
C LYS A 107 9.47 -6.93 2.58
N TYR A 108 8.21 -7.14 2.94
CA TYR A 108 7.15 -7.37 1.96
C TYR A 108 7.02 -6.20 0.96
N PHE A 109 7.13 -4.96 1.43
CA PHE A 109 7.09 -3.78 0.56
C PHE A 109 8.32 -3.72 -0.37
N ARG A 110 9.51 -4.01 0.15
CA ARG A 110 10.74 -4.06 -0.65
C ARG A 110 10.70 -5.13 -1.74
N ASP A 111 10.25 -6.34 -1.39
CA ASP A 111 10.17 -7.48 -2.30
C ASP A 111 9.15 -7.27 -3.44
N ASN A 112 8.19 -6.36 -3.25
CA ASN A 112 7.10 -6.10 -4.20
C ASN A 112 7.21 -4.76 -4.96
N ASP A 113 8.36 -4.09 -4.86
CA ASP A 113 8.64 -2.82 -5.53
C ASP A 113 7.70 -1.68 -5.13
N VAL A 114 7.38 -1.61 -3.84
CA VAL A 114 6.49 -0.58 -3.30
C VAL A 114 7.26 0.72 -3.12
N THR A 115 6.69 1.81 -3.62
CA THR A 115 7.16 3.15 -3.27
C THR A 115 6.60 3.52 -1.90
N MET A 116 7.46 3.91 -0.96
CA MET A 116 7.07 4.30 0.39
C MET A 116 7.20 5.81 0.55
N ALA A 117 6.09 6.48 0.84
CA ALA A 117 6.03 7.91 1.03
C ALA A 117 5.73 8.27 2.48
N TYR A 118 6.41 9.28 3.01
CA TYR A 118 6.31 9.75 4.39
C TYR A 118 5.98 11.23 4.33
N ASN A 119 4.72 11.56 4.62
CA ASN A 119 4.20 12.93 4.57
C ASN A 119 4.06 13.46 5.99
N TYR A 120 4.76 14.54 6.30
CA TYR A 120 4.76 15.16 7.63
C TYR A 120 4.00 16.49 7.59
N LYS A 121 3.19 16.71 8.61
CA LYS A 121 2.59 18.00 8.93
C LYS A 121 2.87 18.35 10.39
N ASP A 122 2.74 19.62 10.70
CA ASP A 122 2.92 20.15 12.05
C ASP A 122 1.67 19.96 12.93
N LYS A 123 1.73 20.38 14.19
CA LYS A 123 0.62 20.26 15.14
C LYS A 123 -0.66 21.01 14.71
N ASN A 124 -0.52 22.02 13.86
CA ASN A 124 -1.61 22.83 13.31
C ASN A 124 -2.14 22.26 11.98
N GLY A 125 -1.53 21.19 11.47
CA GLY A 125 -1.87 20.54 10.22
C GLY A 125 -1.20 21.15 8.99
N GLU A 126 -0.26 22.08 9.16
CA GLU A 126 0.48 22.67 8.06
C GLU A 126 1.52 21.68 7.52
N HIS A 127 1.59 21.53 6.19
CA HIS A 127 2.56 20.65 5.56
C HIS A 127 4.00 21.11 5.85
N LEU A 128 4.82 20.16 6.29
CA LEU A 128 6.25 20.35 6.52
C LEU A 128 7.06 19.84 5.33
N LEU A 129 7.00 18.53 5.08
CA LEU A 129 7.75 17.87 4.01
C LEU A 129 7.14 16.53 3.62
N LYS A 130 7.54 16.03 2.45
CA LYS A 130 7.21 14.69 1.98
C LYS A 130 8.43 13.99 1.40
N LEU A 131 8.84 12.90 2.04
CA LEU A 131 9.90 12.03 1.54
C LEU A 131 9.29 10.87 0.75
N THR A 132 9.87 10.55 -0.40
CA THR A 132 9.40 9.46 -1.27
C THR A 132 10.55 8.57 -1.63
N PHE A 133 10.44 7.28 -1.29
CA PHE A 133 11.47 6.28 -1.53
C PHE A 133 10.95 5.23 -2.51
N LYS A 134 11.51 5.23 -3.71
CA LYS A 134 11.24 4.29 -4.78
C LYS A 134 12.10 3.03 -4.64
N PRO A 135 11.79 1.95 -5.36
CA PRO A 135 12.61 0.74 -5.37
C PRO A 135 14.10 0.96 -5.64
N GLU A 136 14.43 1.93 -6.48
CA GLU A 136 15.82 2.31 -6.82
C GLU A 136 16.63 2.88 -5.63
N ASP A 137 15.95 3.42 -4.61
CA ASP A 137 16.64 4.03 -3.47
C ASP A 137 17.10 2.98 -2.45
N TYR A 138 16.35 1.87 -2.33
CA TYR A 138 16.53 0.89 -1.25
C TYR A 138 17.01 -0.50 -1.68
N LYS A 139 17.09 -0.77 -2.98
CA LYS A 139 17.62 -2.04 -3.51
C LYS A 139 19.13 -2.05 -3.64
#